data_AF-A0A925QPT2-F1
#
_entry.id   AF-A0A925QPT2-F1
#
_cell.length_a   1.000
_cell.length_b   1.000
_cell.length_c   1.000
_cell.angle_alpha   90.00
_cell.angle_beta   90.00
_cell.angle_gamma   90.00
#
_symmetry.space_group_name_H-M   'P 1'
#
loop_
_entity.id
_entity.type
_entity.pdbx_description
1 polymer ?
#
loop_
_entity_poly.entity_id
_entity_poly.type
_entity_poly.pdbx_seq_one_letter_code
_entity_poly.pdbx_strand_id
1 'polypeptide(L)'
;MKALNRSSWAPLVTAFGIWFVHFMVCWAGAEIWPHRWAANALAWAVTAIALLAVGVHFVHVRSRHADGELPGWIYRFAQGAAAIATAAVLFSALPSIVFLP
;
A
#
# COMPACT_ATOMS: atom_id res chain seq x y z
N MET A 1 6.17 28.40 11.27
CA MET A 1 5.97 27.04 10.74
C MET A 1 5.31 27.17 9.37
N LYS A 2 6.05 26.96 8.28
CA LYS A 2 5.49 27.04 6.91
C LYS A 2 4.46 25.92 6.77
N ALA A 3 3.22 26.27 6.45
CA ALA A 3 2.18 25.30 6.12
C ALA A 3 2.69 24.42 4.98
N LEU A 4 3.08 23.19 5.31
CA LEU A 4 3.37 22.16 4.32
C LEU A 4 2.09 21.99 3.51
N ASN A 5 2.15 22.47 2.27
CA ASN A 5 1.02 22.53 1.35
C ASN A 5 0.34 21.15 1.31
N ARG A 6 -1.00 21.08 1.35
CA ARG A 6 -1.77 19.82 1.43
C ARG A 6 -1.33 18.79 0.35
N SER A 7 -0.86 19.30 -0.79
CA SER A 7 -0.26 18.54 -1.90
C SER A 7 1.01 17.75 -1.52
N SER A 8 1.85 18.28 -0.62
CA SER A 8 3.10 17.62 -0.20
C SER A 8 2.91 16.38 0.67
N TRP A 9 1.80 16.26 1.39
CA TRP A 9 1.48 15.08 2.20
C TRP A 9 0.68 14.03 1.44
N ALA A 10 0.06 14.41 0.32
CA ALA A 10 -0.78 13.53 -0.48
C ALA A 10 -0.08 12.21 -0.85
N PRO A 11 1.20 12.19 -1.27
CA PRO A 11 1.88 10.93 -1.58
C PRO A 11 1.97 9.97 -0.38
N LEU A 12 2.24 10.52 0.80
CA LEU A 12 2.34 9.74 2.02
C LEU A 12 0.99 9.12 2.39
N VAL A 13 -0.07 9.93 2.36
CA VAL A 13 -1.43 9.50 2.67
C VAL A 13 -1.92 8.46 1.67
N THR A 14 -1.57 8.60 0.38
CA THR A 14 -1.91 7.59 -0.64
C THR A 14 -1.24 6.26 -0.37
N ALA A 15 0.07 6.24 -0.07
CA ALA A 15 0.78 4.98 0.22
C ALA A 15 0.20 4.24 1.44
N PHE A 16 -0.02 4.95 2.55
CA PHE A 16 -0.65 4.36 3.73
C PHE A 16 -2.12 4.00 3.52
N GLY A 17 -2.85 4.77 2.71
CA GLY A 17 -4.21 4.47 2.32
C GLY A 17 -4.33 3.16 1.54
N ILE A 18 -3.41 2.90 0.60
CA ILE A 18 -3.36 1.63 -0.15
C ILE A 18 -3.18 0.46 0.82
N TRP A 19 -2.22 0.56 1.74
CA TRP A 19 -2.01 -0.48 2.76
C TRP A 19 -3.23 -0.66 3.67
N PHE A 20 -3.81 0.43 4.17
CA PHE A 20 -4.95 0.35 5.09
C PHE A 20 -6.18 -0.31 4.44
N VAL A 21 -6.49 0.07 3.19
CA VAL A 21 -7.59 -0.55 2.44
C VAL A 21 -7.31 -2.04 2.21
N HIS A 22 -6.09 -2.40 1.80
CA HIS A 22 -5.67 -3.81 1.67
C HIS A 22 -5.88 -4.58 2.97
N PHE A 23 -5.40 -4.05 4.09
CA PHE A 23 -5.52 -4.66 5.40
C PHE A 23 -6.99 -4.87 5.79
N MET A 24 -7.84 -3.86 5.61
CA MET A 24 -9.28 -3.95 5.92
C MET A 24 -9.98 -5.03 5.10
N VAL A 25 -9.65 -5.17 3.81
CA VAL A 25 -10.26 -6.20 2.96
C VAL A 25 -9.78 -7.60 3.36
N CYS A 26 -8.49 -7.77 3.66
CA CYS A 26 -7.97 -9.04 4.16
C CYS A 26 -8.59 -9.42 5.52
N TRP A 27 -8.72 -8.46 6.43
CA TRP A 27 -9.37 -8.67 7.73
C TRP A 27 -10.85 -9.05 7.57
N ALA A 28 -11.61 -8.30 6.76
CA ALA A 28 -13.02 -8.60 6.52
C ALA A 28 -13.22 -9.96 5.83
N GLY A 29 -12.36 -10.31 4.87
CA GLY A 29 -12.38 -11.60 4.20
C GLY A 29 -12.17 -12.77 5.16
N ALA A 30 -11.25 -12.63 6.12
CA ALA A 30 -11.00 -13.63 7.15
C ALA A 30 -12.18 -13.77 8.13
N GLU A 31 -12.83 -12.67 8.49
CA GLU A 31 -13.99 -12.67 9.40
C GLU A 31 -15.24 -13.30 8.74
N ILE A 32 -15.48 -13.00 7.46
CA ILE A 32 -16.67 -13.45 6.72
C ILE A 32 -16.55 -14.92 6.29
N TRP A 33 -15.37 -15.34 5.82
CA TRP A 33 -15.13 -16.71 5.36
C TRP A 33 -14.09 -17.40 6.24
N PRO A 34 -14.50 -17.93 7.41
CA PRO A 34 -13.61 -18.72 8.26
C PRO A 34 -13.15 -20.05 7.60
N HIS A 35 -13.70 -20.43 6.44
CA HIS A 35 -13.30 -21.61 5.67
C HIS A 35 -12.33 -21.27 4.52
N ARG A 36 -11.22 -22.03 4.48
CA ARG A 36 -9.86 -21.53 4.23
C ARG A 36 -9.48 -21.12 2.80
N TRP A 37 -10.23 -21.54 1.77
CA TRP A 37 -9.80 -21.34 0.39
C TRP A 37 -10.22 -19.99 -0.19
N ALA A 38 -11.47 -19.58 0.00
CA ALA A 38 -11.99 -18.32 -0.53
C ALA A 38 -11.30 -17.10 0.11
N ALA A 39 -11.08 -17.13 1.43
CA ALA A 39 -10.35 -16.09 2.15
C ALA A 39 -8.88 -15.99 1.68
N ASN A 40 -8.20 -17.13 1.44
CA ASN A 40 -6.84 -17.13 0.90
C ASN A 40 -6.78 -16.60 -0.53
N ALA A 41 -7.66 -17.05 -1.42
CA ALA A 41 -7.72 -16.57 -2.80
C ALA A 41 -7.99 -15.06 -2.86
N LEU A 42 -8.89 -14.56 -2.01
CA LEU A 42 -9.18 -13.14 -1.88
C LEU A 42 -7.96 -12.36 -1.37
N ALA A 43 -7.29 -12.85 -0.32
CA ALA A 43 -6.10 -12.21 0.23
C ALA A 43 -4.99 -12.08 -0.83
N TRP A 44 -4.75 -13.12 -1.63
CA TRP A 44 -3.78 -13.06 -2.73
C TRP A 44 -4.17 -12.08 -3.82
N ALA A 45 -5.42 -12.09 -4.27
CA ALA A 45 -5.91 -11.17 -5.28
C ALA A 45 -5.77 -9.71 -4.83
N VAL A 46 -6.18 -9.42 -3.60
CA VAL A 46 -6.14 -8.08 -3.01
C VAL A 46 -4.70 -7.64 -2.75
N THR A 47 -3.81 -8.56 -2.37
CA THR A 47 -2.36 -8.31 -2.24
C THR A 47 -1.75 -7.94 -3.60
N ALA A 48 -2.06 -8.66 -4.66
CA ALA A 48 -1.57 -8.34 -6.00
C ALA A 48 -2.03 -6.95 -6.46
N ILE A 49 -3.31 -6.61 -6.23
CA ILE A 49 -3.87 -5.29 -6.55
C ILE A 49 -3.17 -4.20 -5.72
N ALA A 50 -2.96 -4.43 -4.43
CA ALA A 50 -2.30 -3.46 -3.55
C ALA A 50 -0.85 -3.21 -3.98
N LEU A 51 -0.09 -4.25 -4.31
CA LEU A 51 1.27 -4.13 -4.83
C LEU A 51 1.30 -3.36 -6.16
N LEU A 52 0.36 -3.64 -7.06
CA LEU A 52 0.24 -2.91 -8.33
C LEU A 52 -0.10 -1.44 -8.09
N ALA A 53 -1.01 -1.13 -7.16
CA ALA A 53 -1.35 0.23 -6.78
C ALA A 53 -0.15 0.98 -6.17
N VAL A 54 0.64 0.33 -5.30
CA VAL A 54 1.89 0.91 -4.78
C VAL A 54 2.91 1.14 -5.90
N GLY A 55 3.03 0.20 -6.84
CA GLY A 55 3.92 0.34 -8.01
C GLY A 55 3.53 1.52 -8.91
N VAL A 56 2.25 1.65 -9.24
CA VAL A 56 1.72 2.81 -10.00
C VAL A 56 1.96 4.10 -9.22
N HIS A 57 1.70 4.10 -7.91
CA HIS A 57 1.95 5.26 -7.05
C HIS A 57 3.44 5.66 -7.06
N PHE A 58 4.35 4.69 -6.99
CA PHE A 58 5.79 4.92 -7.06
C PHE A 58 6.21 5.56 -8.38
N VAL A 59 5.71 5.06 -9.51
CA VAL A 59 5.97 5.64 -10.84
C VAL A 59 5.42 7.08 -10.92
N HIS A 60 4.21 7.31 -10.42
CA HIS A 60 3.59 8.63 -10.41
C HIS A 60 4.36 9.65 -9.55
N VAL A 61 4.84 9.24 -8.38
CA VAL A 61 5.67 10.10 -7.51
C VAL A 61 7.02 10.40 -8.17
N ARG A 62 7.60 9.43 -8.89
CA ARG A 62 8.84 9.62 -9.64
C ARG A 62 8.67 10.57 -10.82
N SER A 63 7.56 10.49 -11.57
CA SER A 63 7.30 11.43 -12.67
C SER A 63 7.15 12.86 -12.14
N ARG A 64 6.35 13.07 -11.09
CA ARG A 64 6.18 14.40 -10.46
C ARG A 64 7.48 14.99 -9.93
N HIS A 65 8.40 14.17 -9.44
CA HIS A 65 9.72 14.65 -9.04
C HIS A 65 10.57 15.04 -10.24
N ALA A 66 10.53 14.27 -11.34
CA ALA A 66 11.22 14.59 -12.59
C ALA A 66 10.71 15.90 -13.22
N ASP A 67 9.40 16.16 -13.11
CA ASP A 67 8.75 17.39 -13.58
C ASP A 67 9.00 18.60 -12.66
N GLY A 68 9.75 18.43 -11.56
CA GLY A 68 10.06 19.48 -10.60
C GLY A 68 8.90 19.86 -9.66
N GLU A 69 7.77 19.14 -9.72
CA GLU A 69 6.59 19.40 -8.90
C GLU A 69 6.75 18.95 -7.44
N LEU A 70 7.72 18.06 -7.16
CA LEU A 70 7.97 17.51 -5.83
C LEU A 70 9.37 17.88 -5.30
N PRO A 71 9.46 18.53 -4.12
CA PRO A 71 10.74 18.72 -3.43
C PRO A 71 11.41 17.38 -3.09
N GLY A 72 12.74 17.31 -3.25
CA GLY A 72 13.50 16.06 -3.08
C GLY A 72 13.34 15.39 -1.71
N TRP A 73 13.10 16.15 -0.64
CA TRP A 73 12.82 15.61 0.69
C TRP A 73 11.48 14.86 0.75
N ILE A 74 10.43 15.42 0.15
CA ILE A 74 9.10 14.81 0.09
C ILE A 74 9.14 13.55 -0.80
N TYR A 75 9.88 13.61 -1.90
CA TYR A 75 10.10 12.46 -2.77
C TYR A 75 10.73 11.27 -2.01
N ARG A 76 11.82 11.51 -1.26
CA ARG A 76 12.47 10.46 -0.45
C ARG A 76 11.54 9.90 0.63
N PHE A 77 10.75 10.76 1.28
CA PHE A 77 9.76 10.32 2.26
C PHE A 77 8.65 9.47 1.64
N ALA A 78 8.13 9.86 0.48
CA ALA A 78 7.13 9.11 -0.26
C ALA A 78 7.64 7.72 -0.69
N GLN A 79 8.91 7.63 -1.12
CA GLN A 79 9.55 6.35 -1.40
C GLN A 79 9.68 5.47 -0.14
N GLY A 80 10.06 6.07 0.99
CA GLY A 80 10.09 5.36 2.27
C GLY A 80 8.71 4.83 2.67
N ALA A 81 7.67 5.65 2.53
CA ALA A 81 6.30 5.24 2.82
C ALA A 81 5.83 4.12 1.88
N ALA A 82 6.15 4.18 0.59
CA ALA A 82 5.85 3.11 -0.37
C ALA A 82 6.57 1.80 -0.01
N ALA A 83 7.82 1.87 0.44
CA ALA A 83 8.57 0.69 0.90
C ALA A 83 7.93 0.07 2.15
N ILE A 84 7.55 0.89 3.14
CA ILE A 84 6.87 0.44 4.35
C ILE A 84 5.51 -0.17 4.01
N ALA A 85 4.71 0.50 3.17
CA ALA A 85 3.41 0.00 2.72
C ALA A 85 3.57 -1.35 2.00
N THR A 86 4.59 -1.51 1.16
CA THR A 86 4.90 -2.78 0.49
C THR A 86 5.19 -3.89 1.51
N ALA A 87 6.08 -3.63 2.47
CA ALA A 87 6.42 -4.59 3.51
C ALA A 87 5.19 -4.97 4.35
N ALA A 88 4.34 -3.99 4.70
CA ALA A 88 3.14 -4.20 5.49
C ALA A 88 2.06 -4.99 4.72
N VAL A 89 1.89 -4.74 3.42
CA VAL A 89 1.01 -5.52 2.54
C VAL A 89 1.46 -6.98 2.48
N LEU A 90 2.77 -7.22 2.28
CA LEU A 90 3.32 -8.58 2.25
C LEU A 90 3.17 -9.28 3.60
N PHE A 91 3.42 -8.58 4.70
CA PHE A 91 3.27 -9.14 6.04
C PHE A 91 1.82 -9.48 6.36
N SER A 92 0.87 -8.68 5.90
CA SER A 92 -0.57 -8.94 6.09
C SER A 92 -1.06 -10.17 5.32
N ALA A 93 -0.33 -10.59 4.28
CA ALA A 93 -0.61 -11.82 3.53
C ALA A 93 0.04 -13.07 4.14
N LEU A 94 0.98 -12.96 5.10
CA LEU A 94 1.66 -14.11 5.72
C LEU A 94 0.74 -15.21 6.25
N PRO A 95 -0.37 -14.92 6.93
CA PRO A 95 -1.28 -15.96 7.40
C PRO A 95 -1.79 -16.85 6.26
N SER A 96 -2.00 -16.29 5.06
CA SER A 96 -2.44 -17.05 3.89
C SER A 96 -1.38 -18.01 3.33
N ILE A 97 -0.10 -17.76 3.62
CA ILE A 97 1.04 -18.61 3.25
C ILE A 97 1.25 -19.71 4.30
N VAL A 98 1.23 -19.33 5.58
CA VAL A 98 1.51 -20.25 6.70
C VAL A 98 0.36 -21.24 6.93
N PHE A 99 -0.87 -20.82 6.67
CA PHE A 99 -2.08 -21.64 6.83
C PHE A 99 -2.64 -22.15 5.49
N LEU A 100 -1.77 -22.45 4.52
CA LEU A 100 -2.15 -23.27 3.37
C LEU A 100 -2.78 -24.60 3.88
N PRO A 101 -3.89 -25.06 3.29
CA PRO A 101 -4.47 -26.36 3.63
C PRO A 101 -3.50 -27.51 3.33
#